data_AF-A0A962SP47-F1
#
_entry.id   AF-A0A962SP47-F1
#
_cell.length_a   1.000
_cell.length_b   1.000
_cell.length_c   1.000
_cell.angle_alpha   90.00
_cell.angle_beta   90.00
_cell.angle_gamma   90.00
#
_symmetry.space_group_name_H-M   'P 1'
#
loop_
_entity.id
_entity.type
_entity.pdbx_description
1 polymer ?
#
loop_
_entity_poly.entity_id
_entity_poly.type
_entity_poly.pdbx_seq_one_letter_code
_entity_poly.pdbx_strand_id
1 'polypeptide(L)'
;MMADAFDPGCRRCLRLSAYLDEVKADYPGYHAAPVPPFGDPQARLLILGLAPGLHGANASGRPFTGDFAGIILYQTLFQYGFASAPESLSTNDGLQLLDCRI
;
A
#
# COMPACT_ATOMS: atom_id res chain seq x y z
N MET A 1 6.03 -18.60 -18.82
CA MET A 1 6.04 -17.15 -18.58
C MET A 1 5.05 -16.86 -17.47
N MET A 2 5.51 -16.53 -16.27
CA MET A 2 4.61 -15.97 -15.25
C MET A 2 4.21 -14.60 -15.76
N ALA A 3 2.91 -14.37 -15.93
CA ALA A 3 2.39 -13.02 -16.14
C ALA A 3 2.88 -12.14 -14.98
N ASP A 4 3.19 -10.87 -15.25
CA ASP A 4 3.45 -9.91 -14.18
C ASP A 4 2.30 -9.98 -13.18
N ALA A 5 2.63 -10.32 -11.93
CA ALA A 5 1.65 -10.51 -10.86
C ALA A 5 0.93 -9.20 -10.49
N PHE A 6 1.42 -8.07 -10.99
CA PHE A 6 0.90 -6.73 -10.75
C PHE A 6 1.00 -5.90 -12.03
N ASP A 7 -0.09 -5.22 -12.39
CA ASP A 7 -0.15 -4.26 -13.50
C ASP A 7 -0.55 -2.88 -12.94
N PRO A 8 0.36 -1.88 -12.95
CA PRO A 8 0.06 -0.54 -12.44
C PRO A 8 -1.01 0.19 -13.25
N GLY A 9 -1.28 -0.24 -14.48
CA GLY A 9 -2.31 0.28 -15.37
C GLY A 9 -3.60 -0.55 -15.38
N CYS A 10 -3.77 -1.49 -14.44
CA CYS A 10 -4.92 -2.40 -14.47
C CYS A 10 -6.24 -1.65 -14.31
N ARG A 11 -7.14 -1.82 -15.28
CA ARG A 11 -8.50 -1.22 -15.29
C ARG A 11 -9.61 -2.25 -15.52
N ARG A 12 -9.34 -3.53 -15.21
CA ARG A 12 -10.29 -4.63 -15.45
C ARG A 12 -11.60 -4.50 -14.65
N CYS A 13 -11.55 -3.83 -13.50
CA CYS A 13 -12.70 -3.62 -12.63
C CYS A 13 -13.35 -2.26 -12.89
N LEU A 14 -14.29 -2.19 -13.84
CA LEU A 14 -14.87 -0.92 -14.34
C LEU A 14 -15.37 0.01 -13.21
N ARG A 15 -16.08 -0.53 -12.22
CA ARG A 15 -16.55 0.25 -11.06
C ARG A 15 -15.40 0.90 -10.27
N LEU A 16 -14.30 0.16 -10.09
CA LEU A 16 -13.15 0.66 -9.32
C LEU A 16 -12.31 1.63 -10.13
N SER A 17 -12.07 1.35 -11.41
CA SER A 17 -11.30 2.26 -12.26
C SER A 17 -12.01 3.61 -12.46
N ALA A 18 -13.34 3.60 -12.61
CA ALA A 18 -14.12 4.84 -12.68
C ALA A 18 -14.04 5.62 -11.35
N TYR A 19 -14.18 4.95 -10.22
CA TYR A 19 -14.00 5.57 -8.91
C TYR A 19 -12.60 6.16 -8.71
N LEU A 20 -11.55 5.48 -9.17
CA LEU A 20 -10.18 6.00 -9.11
C LEU A 20 -9.99 7.25 -9.98
N ASP A 21 -10.65 7.34 -11.14
CA ASP A 21 -10.64 8.56 -11.97
C ASP A 21 -11.32 9.73 -11.24
N GLU A 22 -12.45 9.48 -10.58
CA GLU A 22 -13.14 10.48 -9.75
C GLU A 22 -12.24 10.95 -8.60
N VAL A 23 -11.63 10.01 -7.86
CA VAL A 23 -10.67 10.33 -6.78
C VAL A 23 -9.50 11.14 -7.31
N LYS A 24 -8.99 10.85 -8.52
CA LYS A 24 -7.88 11.60 -9.11
C LYS A 24 -8.29 13.00 -9.54
N ALA A 25 -9.54 13.19 -9.97
CA ALA A 25 -10.09 14.51 -10.30
C ALA A 25 -10.28 15.36 -9.02
N ASP A 26 -10.82 14.77 -7.96
CA ASP A 26 -11.06 15.44 -6.68
C ASP A 26 -9.75 15.70 -5.91
N TYR A 27 -8.78 14.79 -6.03
CA TYR A 27 -7.48 14.85 -5.36
C TYR A 27 -6.33 14.67 -6.38
N PRO A 28 -5.95 15.71 -7.14
CA PRO A 28 -4.92 15.60 -8.18
C PRO A 28 -3.57 15.07 -7.70
N GLY A 29 -3.21 15.32 -6.43
CA GLY A 29 -1.97 14.85 -5.81
C GLY A 29 -1.98 13.40 -5.33
N TYR A 30 -3.13 12.72 -5.32
CA TYR A 30 -3.23 11.35 -4.82
C TYR A 30 -2.67 10.34 -5.81
N HIS A 31 -2.23 9.18 -5.31
CA HIS A 31 -1.83 8.04 -6.15
C HIS A 31 -2.98 7.58 -7.06
N ALA A 32 -4.16 7.32 -6.47
CA ALA A 32 -5.42 6.96 -7.15
C ALA A 32 -5.26 5.96 -8.31
N ALA A 33 -4.47 4.90 -8.08
CA ALA A 33 -4.16 3.85 -9.03
C ALA A 33 -3.98 2.51 -8.27
N PRO A 34 -3.85 1.35 -8.96
CA PRO A 34 -3.45 0.11 -8.31
C PRO A 34 -2.23 0.32 -7.40
N VAL A 35 -2.34 -0.13 -6.15
CA VAL A 35 -1.29 0.03 -5.13
C VAL A 35 -0.41 -1.22 -5.16
N PRO A 36 0.92 -1.09 -5.36
CA PRO A 36 1.81 -2.24 -5.37
C PRO A 36 1.97 -2.82 -3.96
N PRO A 37 2.28 -4.12 -3.85
CA PRO A 37 2.68 -4.71 -2.57
C PRO A 37 4.00 -4.08 -2.08
N PHE A 38 4.20 -4.03 -0.76
CA PHE A 38 5.35 -3.43 -0.11
C PHE A 38 6.05 -4.43 0.82
N GLY A 39 7.39 -4.45 0.80
CA GLY A 39 8.20 -5.33 1.62
C GLY A 39 8.92 -6.42 0.84
N ASP A 40 9.39 -7.43 1.57
CA ASP A 40 10.30 -8.45 1.05
C ASP A 40 9.56 -9.44 0.12
N PRO A 41 9.96 -9.60 -1.15
CA PRO A 41 9.32 -10.55 -2.05
C PRO A 41 9.52 -12.02 -1.67
N GLN A 42 10.44 -12.33 -0.77
CA GLN A 42 10.71 -13.66 -0.21
C GLN A 42 10.27 -13.77 1.26
N ALA A 43 9.45 -12.83 1.75
CA ALA A 43 8.96 -12.81 3.12
C ALA A 43 8.28 -14.12 3.55
N ARG A 44 8.49 -14.52 4.80
CA ARG A 44 7.76 -15.62 5.45
C ARG A 44 6.44 -15.17 6.09
N LEU A 45 6.31 -13.88 6.42
CA LEU A 45 5.08 -13.27 6.91
C LEU A 45 4.40 -12.45 5.81
N LEU A 46 3.13 -12.72 5.55
CA LEU A 46 2.29 -11.94 4.62
C LEU A 46 1.10 -11.34 5.35
N ILE A 47 0.97 -10.02 5.30
CA ILE A 47 -0.19 -9.29 5.80
C ILE A 47 -1.13 -9.02 4.64
N LEU A 48 -2.30 -9.64 4.64
CA LEU A 48 -3.31 -9.45 3.61
C LEU A 48 -4.36 -8.43 4.07
N GLY A 49 -4.36 -7.27 3.43
CA GLY A 49 -5.39 -6.25 3.60
C GLY A 49 -6.64 -6.49 2.76
N LEU A 50 -7.67 -5.67 2.99
CA LEU A 50 -8.94 -5.74 2.24
C LEU A 50 -8.89 -4.90 0.95
N ALA A 51 -8.69 -3.58 1.08
CA ALA A 51 -8.67 -2.64 -0.02
C ALA A 51 -7.96 -1.32 0.39
N PRO A 52 -7.42 -0.55 -0.57
CA PRO A 52 -6.90 0.80 -0.31
C PRO A 52 -7.96 1.76 0.25
N GLY A 53 -7.67 2.38 1.39
CA GLY A 53 -8.48 3.48 1.92
C GLY A 53 -8.28 4.76 1.10
N LEU A 54 -9.34 5.60 0.99
CA LEU A 54 -9.33 6.84 0.20
C LEU A 54 -8.16 7.77 0.56
N HIS A 55 -7.99 8.09 1.84
CA HIS A 55 -6.92 8.97 2.34
C HIS A 55 -5.66 8.21 2.79
N GLY A 56 -5.69 6.88 2.71
CA GLY A 56 -4.55 6.01 3.00
C GLY A 56 -3.79 5.70 1.73
N ALA A 57 -3.78 4.42 1.34
CA ALA A 57 -3.04 3.95 0.18
C ALA A 57 -3.47 4.56 -1.18
N ASN A 58 -4.72 5.02 -1.34
CA ASN A 58 -5.10 5.79 -2.53
C ASN A 58 -4.46 7.18 -2.56
N ALA A 59 -4.13 7.77 -1.42
CA ALA A 59 -3.39 9.02 -1.34
C ALA A 59 -1.89 8.79 -1.49
N SER A 60 -1.34 7.88 -0.70
CA SER A 60 0.10 7.69 -0.52
C SER A 60 0.75 6.76 -1.55
N GLY A 61 -0.01 5.84 -2.15
CA GLY A 61 0.54 4.83 -3.06
C GLY A 61 1.30 3.69 -2.37
N ARG A 62 1.26 3.60 -1.04
CA ARG A 62 1.82 2.47 -0.26
C ARG A 62 0.74 1.86 0.63
N PRO A 63 0.63 0.52 0.73
CA PRO A 63 -0.35 -0.13 1.61
C PRO A 63 -0.29 0.44 3.04
N PHE A 64 -1.45 0.65 3.65
CA PHE A 64 -1.59 1.09 5.05
C PHE A 64 -0.82 2.39 5.41
N THR A 65 -0.49 3.23 4.44
CA THR A 65 0.26 4.47 4.68
C THR A 65 -0.69 5.65 4.64
N GLY A 66 -0.75 6.43 5.73
CA GLY A 66 -1.62 7.61 5.85
C GLY A 66 -3.02 7.35 6.41
N ASP A 67 -3.31 6.15 6.92
CA ASP A 67 -4.58 5.84 7.60
C ASP A 67 -4.39 5.26 9.01
N PHE A 68 -5.49 5.17 9.76
CA PHE A 68 -5.47 4.69 11.15
C PHE A 68 -5.08 3.21 11.27
N ALA A 69 -5.43 2.39 10.29
CA ALA A 69 -5.03 0.97 10.28
C ALA A 69 -3.51 0.82 10.18
N GLY A 70 -2.87 1.71 9.39
CA GLY A 70 -1.43 1.84 9.30
C GLY A 70 -0.71 2.08 10.62
N ILE A 71 -1.23 2.98 11.44
CA ILE A 71 -0.59 3.35 12.72
C ILE A 71 -0.39 2.10 13.58
N ILE A 72 -1.46 1.32 13.78
CA ILE A 72 -1.41 0.13 14.60
C ILE A 72 -0.54 -0.95 13.94
N LEU A 73 -0.68 -1.15 12.63
CA LEU A 73 0.05 -2.16 11.89
C LEU A 73 1.57 -1.92 11.94
N TYR A 74 2.05 -0.74 11.56
CA TYR A 74 3.48 -0.46 11.46
C TYR A 74 4.16 -0.41 12.84
N GLN A 75 3.47 0.09 13.87
CA GLN A 75 3.96 0.01 15.24
C GLN A 75 4.12 -1.45 15.70
N THR A 76 3.15 -2.31 15.38
CA THR A 76 3.21 -3.73 15.71
C THR A 76 4.34 -4.42 14.95
N LEU A 77 4.46 -4.20 13.64
CA LEU A 77 5.54 -4.79 12.83
C LEU A 77 6.92 -4.38 13.36
N PHE A 78 7.10 -3.11 13.72
CA PHE A 78 8.35 -2.63 14.32
C PHE A 78 8.62 -3.30 15.67
N GLN A 79 7.62 -3.39 16.54
CA GLN A 79 7.74 -4.02 17.86
C GLN A 79 8.21 -5.48 17.77
N TYR A 80 7.78 -6.21 16.74
CA TYR A 80 8.15 -7.61 16.51
C TYR A 80 9.33 -7.80 15.55
N GLY A 81 10.02 -6.73 15.14
CA GLY A 81 11.22 -6.81 14.31
C GLY A 81 10.98 -7.04 12.82
N PHE A 82 9.76 -6.85 12.34
CA PHE A 82 9.37 -6.98 10.92
C PHE A 82 9.39 -5.65 10.16
N ALA A 83 9.73 -4.53 10.80
CA ALA A 83 9.88 -3.22 10.18
C ALA A 83 11.09 -2.46 10.74
N SER A 84 11.70 -1.58 9.93
CA SER A 84 12.85 -0.75 10.33
C SER A 84 12.48 0.47 11.18
N ALA A 85 11.22 0.91 11.13
CA ALA A 85 10.70 2.04 11.88
C ALA A 85 9.21 1.81 12.25
N PRO A 86 8.70 2.46 13.31
CA PRO A 86 7.32 2.28 13.78
C PRO A 86 6.27 3.02 12.95
N GLU A 87 6.69 3.90 12.05
CA GLU A 87 5.81 4.81 11.33
C GLU A 87 5.98 4.71 9.82
N SER A 88 4.88 4.98 9.13
CA SER A 88 4.76 4.93 7.68
C SER A 88 4.11 6.24 7.23
N LEU A 89 4.95 7.22 6.90
CA LEU A 89 4.56 8.60 6.64
C LEU A 89 4.40 8.88 5.14
N SER A 90 5.26 8.31 4.30
CA SER A 90 5.21 8.46 2.84
C SER A 90 6.02 7.37 2.15
N THR A 91 5.90 7.20 0.84
CA THR A 91 6.72 6.25 0.07
C THR A 91 8.23 6.51 0.16
N ASN A 92 8.65 7.71 0.55
CA ASN A 92 10.05 8.15 0.56
C ASN A 92 10.64 8.26 1.97
N ASP A 93 9.96 7.75 3.00
CA ASP A 93 10.40 7.85 4.40
C ASP A 93 11.50 6.87 4.81
N GLY A 94 11.96 6.01 3.88
CA GLY A 94 13.01 5.04 4.14
C GLY A 94 12.58 3.84 4.98
N LEU A 95 11.28 3.69 5.27
CA LEU A 95 10.74 2.51 5.93
C LEU A 95 11.02 1.26 5.09
N GLN A 96 11.43 0.18 5.74
CA GLN A 96 11.65 -1.13 5.15
C GLN A 96 10.92 -2.18 5.99
N LEU A 97 10.30 -3.15 5.32
CA LEU A 97 9.82 -4.37 5.98
C LEU A 97 10.88 -5.45 5.88
N LEU A 98 11.05 -6.20 6.95
CA LEU A 98 12.06 -7.24 7.12
C LEU A 98 11.34 -8.58 7.25
N ASP A 99 11.59 -9.53 6.33
CA ASP A 99 10.91 -10.85 6.30
C ASP A 99 9.37 -10.77 6.37
N CYS A 100 8.83 -9.63 5.94
CA CYS A 100 7.42 -9.31 5.94
C CYS A 100 7.06 -8.63 4.62
N ARG A 101 5.88 -8.97 4.12
CA ARG A 101 5.26 -8.34 2.95
C ARG A 101 3.83 -7.98 3.25
N ILE A 102 3.40 -6.87 2.68
CA ILE A 102 2.03 -6.38 2.70
C ILE A 102 1.54 -6.25 1.26
#